data_AF-A0A0M0JW72-F1
#
_entry.id   AF-A0A0M0JW72-F1
#
_cell.length_a   1.000
_cell.length_b   1.000
_cell.length_c   1.000
_cell.angle_alpha   90.00
_cell.angle_beta   90.00
_cell.angle_gamma   90.00
#
_symmetry.space_group_name_H-M   'P 1'
#
loop_
_entity.id
_entity.type
_entity.pdbx_description
1 polymer ?
#
loop_
_entity_poly.entity_id
_entity_poly.type
_entity_poly.pdbx_seq_one_letter_code
_entity_poly.pdbx_strand_id
1 'polypeptide(L)'
;MTVCGDLSQRQTALTEAVQRALLALRRSVTGTQVAASARQLDHVRRLKQQVRELLGQSMALEEELQEVLDANEDMEAMYLSRILLFVENADGDLPEADLHDHEEVEVILESYLQEVGATVAELEVLTYAIEGTEKFVSFRLDSAQNRLKARRGVLTASATTLGLGNLFLNLFGMNLPATIFVSSADDEDSENTGFWVAAGCITLLVTALLLFVNGWFGLWQLETWFGTCWGKSDEAHAQLGGQLGQLGATKGGARVAVPGTSAAGAVPVTSVTSAASTTTAAVERTPPITPPITPPPPPRRQSRN
;
A
#
# COMPACT_ATOMS: atom_id res chain seq x y z
N MET A 1 -30.88 -22.16 -8.52
CA MET A 1 -29.95 -21.66 -9.56
C MET A 1 -29.74 -20.13 -9.57
N THR A 2 -30.46 -19.33 -8.78
CA THR A 2 -30.35 -17.85 -8.84
C THR A 2 -29.31 -17.26 -7.88
N VAL A 3 -28.99 -17.92 -6.76
CA VAL A 3 -28.14 -17.35 -5.71
C VAL A 3 -26.67 -17.29 -6.12
N CYS A 4 -26.05 -18.41 -6.55
CA CYS A 4 -24.67 -18.39 -7.06
C CYS A 4 -24.53 -17.56 -8.33
N GLY A 5 -25.55 -17.54 -9.20
CA GLY A 5 -25.58 -16.67 -10.36
C GLY A 5 -25.54 -15.18 -9.98
N ASP A 6 -26.36 -14.76 -9.02
CA ASP A 6 -26.36 -13.38 -8.51
C ASP A 6 -25.07 -13.06 -7.74
N LEU A 7 -24.53 -14.01 -6.98
CA LEU A 7 -23.25 -13.87 -6.27
C LEU A 7 -22.09 -13.64 -7.25
N SER A 8 -21.96 -14.49 -8.26
CA SER A 8 -20.95 -14.41 -9.32
C SER A 8 -21.11 -13.12 -10.14
N GLN A 9 -22.34 -12.72 -10.46
CA GLN A 9 -22.62 -11.47 -11.16
C GLN A 9 -22.21 -10.25 -10.32
N ARG A 10 -22.53 -10.24 -9.02
CA ARG A 10 -22.13 -9.15 -8.12
C ARG A 10 -20.62 -9.11 -7.92
N GLN A 11 -19.98 -10.26 -7.76
CA GLN A 11 -18.52 -10.39 -7.65
C GLN A 11 -17.83 -9.79 -8.87
N THR A 12 -18.19 -10.23 -10.08
CA THR A 12 -17.56 -9.75 -11.32
C THR A 12 -17.75 -8.25 -11.52
N ALA A 13 -18.97 -7.74 -11.31
CA ALA A 13 -19.25 -6.31 -11.40
C ALA A 13 -18.42 -5.48 -10.40
N LEU A 14 -18.25 -6.00 -9.18
CA LEU A 14 -17.53 -5.35 -8.10
C LEU A 14 -16.01 -5.39 -8.31
N THR A 15 -15.47 -6.52 -8.79
CA THR A 15 -14.06 -6.66 -9.19
C THR A 15 -13.72 -5.62 -10.26
N GLU A 16 -14.54 -5.49 -11.30
CA GLU A 16 -14.32 -4.49 -12.35
C GLU A 16 -14.40 -3.05 -11.82
N ALA A 17 -15.40 -2.75 -10.99
CA ALA A 17 -15.56 -1.42 -10.41
C ALA A 17 -14.36 -1.03 -9.53
N VAL A 18 -13.87 -1.96 -8.71
CA VAL A 18 -12.69 -1.76 -7.87
C VAL A 18 -11.44 -1.56 -8.73
N GLN A 19 -11.18 -2.42 -9.70
CA GLN A 19 -10.00 -2.28 -10.57
C GLN A 19 -9.99 -0.92 -11.29
N ARG A 20 -11.14 -0.48 -11.84
CA ARG A 20 -11.27 0.84 -12.48
C ARG A 20 -11.02 1.98 -11.50
N ALA A 21 -11.62 1.92 -10.31
CA ALA A 21 -11.46 2.96 -9.29
C ALA A 21 -10.02 3.05 -8.78
N LEU A 22 -9.35 1.91 -8.55
CA LEU A 22 -7.96 1.85 -8.12
C LEU A 22 -7.00 2.39 -9.20
N LEU A 23 -7.22 2.07 -10.47
CA LEU A 23 -6.43 2.62 -11.57
C LEU A 23 -6.60 4.14 -11.70
N ALA A 24 -7.84 4.63 -11.59
CA ALA A 24 -8.13 6.06 -11.62
C ALA A 24 -7.46 6.80 -10.45
N LEU A 25 -7.55 6.24 -9.24
CA LEU A 25 -6.91 6.80 -8.05
C LEU A 25 -5.39 6.80 -8.19
N ARG A 26 -4.79 5.68 -8.64
CA ARG A 26 -3.35 5.58 -8.85
C ARG A 26 -2.85 6.64 -9.84
N ARG A 27 -3.51 6.81 -10.98
CA ARG A 27 -3.16 7.85 -11.98
C ARG A 27 -3.19 9.25 -11.38
N SER A 28 -4.24 9.57 -10.61
CA SER A 28 -4.38 10.88 -9.98
C SER A 28 -3.28 11.16 -8.94
N VAL A 29 -2.86 10.14 -8.20
CA VAL A 29 -1.85 10.26 -7.12
C VAL A 29 -0.42 10.26 -7.66
N THR A 30 -0.16 9.62 -8.80
CA THR A 30 1.16 9.67 -9.48
C THR A 30 1.37 10.91 -10.34
N GLY A 31 0.33 11.72 -10.57
CA GLY A 31 0.40 12.93 -11.37
C GLY A 31 1.18 14.08 -10.73
N THR A 32 1.28 15.19 -11.46
CA THR A 32 2.02 16.42 -11.08
C THR A 32 1.53 17.11 -9.80
N GLN A 33 0.38 16.69 -9.25
CA GLN A 33 -0.08 17.10 -7.93
C GLN A 33 -0.66 15.89 -7.17
N VAL A 34 -0.17 15.67 -5.94
CA VAL A 34 -0.76 14.71 -4.99
C VAL A 34 -2.04 15.34 -4.41
N ALA A 35 -3.04 15.51 -5.27
CA ALA A 35 -4.38 15.90 -4.89
C ALA A 35 -5.27 14.69 -5.13
N ALA A 36 -5.23 13.72 -4.21
CA ALA A 36 -6.23 12.67 -4.19
C ALA A 36 -7.59 13.36 -4.06
N SER A 37 -8.43 13.28 -5.10
CA SER A 37 -9.74 13.92 -5.01
C SER A 37 -10.53 13.19 -3.91
N ALA A 38 -11.04 13.93 -2.93
CA ALA A 38 -11.79 13.36 -1.79
C ALA A 38 -12.90 12.41 -2.28
N ARG A 39 -13.54 12.75 -3.41
CA ARG A 39 -14.55 11.93 -4.09
C ARG A 39 -14.04 10.54 -4.51
N GLN A 40 -12.83 10.43 -5.05
CA GLN A 40 -12.24 9.14 -5.45
C GLN A 40 -11.90 8.29 -4.22
N LEU A 41 -11.39 8.90 -3.16
CA LEU A 41 -11.09 8.20 -1.91
C LEU A 41 -12.37 7.69 -1.25
N ASP A 42 -13.42 8.51 -1.22
CA ASP A 42 -14.73 8.10 -0.70
C ASP A 42 -15.37 7.00 -1.55
N HIS A 43 -15.17 7.03 -2.87
CA HIS A 43 -15.65 5.96 -3.74
C HIS A 43 -14.93 4.63 -3.48
N VAL A 44 -13.60 4.64 -3.33
CA VAL A 44 -12.83 3.43 -2.98
C VAL A 44 -13.20 2.92 -1.59
N ARG A 45 -13.46 3.80 -0.61
CA ARG A 45 -13.95 3.40 0.72
C ARG A 45 -15.31 2.72 0.67
N ARG A 46 -16.26 3.25 -0.12
CA ARG A 46 -17.57 2.61 -0.33
C ARG A 46 -17.41 1.23 -0.96
N LEU A 47 -16.60 1.12 -2.02
CA LEU A 47 -16.32 -0.17 -2.65
C LEU A 47 -15.68 -1.16 -1.66
N LYS A 48 -14.70 -0.73 -0.85
CA LYS A 48 -14.10 -1.55 0.21
C LYS A 48 -15.13 -2.11 1.19
N GLN A 49 -16.10 -1.30 1.59
CA GLN A 49 -17.16 -1.73 2.49
C GLN A 49 -18.05 -2.78 1.82
N GLN A 50 -18.44 -2.57 0.55
CA GLN A 50 -19.23 -3.54 -0.21
C GLN A 50 -18.49 -4.87 -0.42
N VAL A 51 -17.18 -4.84 -0.69
CA VAL A 51 -16.33 -6.05 -0.77
C VAL A 51 -16.35 -6.82 0.54
N ARG A 52 -16.14 -6.12 1.67
CA ARG A 52 -16.08 -6.76 2.98
C ARG A 52 -17.43 -7.33 3.42
N GLU A 53 -18.52 -6.66 3.06
CA GLU A 53 -19.88 -7.16 3.31
C GLU A 53 -20.16 -8.43 2.51
N LEU A 54 -19.87 -8.43 1.20
CA LEU A 54 -20.02 -9.63 0.37
C LEU A 54 -19.10 -10.77 0.85
N LEU A 55 -17.87 -10.47 1.24
CA LEU A 55 -16.94 -11.46 1.78
C LEU A 55 -17.50 -12.12 3.05
N GLY A 56 -18.04 -11.32 3.98
CA GLY A 56 -18.68 -11.86 5.19
C GLY A 56 -19.92 -12.69 4.88
N GLN A 57 -20.73 -12.28 3.90
CA GLN A 57 -21.90 -13.03 3.45
C GLN A 57 -21.51 -14.36 2.79
N SER A 58 -20.49 -14.36 1.94
CA SER A 58 -20.00 -15.59 1.29
C SER A 58 -19.38 -16.56 2.28
N MET A 59 -18.61 -16.07 3.27
CA MET A 59 -18.04 -16.92 4.33
C MET A 59 -19.13 -17.54 5.21
N ALA A 60 -20.16 -16.77 5.58
CA ALA A 60 -21.29 -17.30 6.33
C ALA A 60 -22.07 -18.35 5.53
N LEU A 61 -22.25 -18.12 4.21
CA LEU A 61 -22.89 -19.09 3.34
C LEU A 61 -22.07 -20.38 3.18
N GLU A 62 -20.74 -20.26 3.15
CA GLU A 62 -19.83 -21.41 3.17
C GLU A 62 -19.97 -22.22 4.47
N GLU A 63 -20.02 -21.55 5.63
CA GLU A 63 -20.20 -22.20 6.94
C GLU A 63 -21.54 -22.94 7.03
N GLU A 64 -22.64 -22.31 6.62
CA GLU A 64 -23.98 -22.92 6.63
C GLU A 64 -24.10 -24.09 5.65
N LEU A 65 -23.49 -24.00 4.46
CA LEU A 65 -23.46 -25.10 3.50
C LEU A 65 -22.57 -26.26 3.99
N GLN A 66 -21.48 -25.97 4.69
CA GLN A 66 -20.62 -26.97 5.30
C GLN A 66 -21.35 -27.72 6.43
N GLU A 67 -22.12 -27.01 7.26
CA GLU A 67 -22.93 -27.64 8.33
C GLU A 67 -23.94 -28.65 7.77
N VAL A 68 -24.62 -28.30 6.67
CA VAL A 68 -25.54 -29.23 5.98
C VAL A 68 -24.80 -30.40 5.35
N LEU A 69 -23.60 -30.19 4.81
CA LEU A 69 -22.78 -31.25 4.24
C LEU A 69 -22.27 -32.24 5.31
N ASP A 70 -22.00 -31.75 6.53
CA ASP A 70 -21.50 -32.58 7.63
C ASP A 70 -22.62 -33.43 8.29
N ALA A 71 -23.89 -33.06 8.09
CA ALA A 71 -25.05 -33.71 8.70
C ALA A 71 -25.81 -34.63 7.71
N ASN A 72 -25.47 -35.92 7.71
CA ASN A 72 -26.15 -36.93 6.86
C ASN A 72 -27.67 -36.95 7.03
N GLU A 73 -28.19 -36.72 8.23
CA GLU A 73 -29.63 -36.66 8.51
C GLU A 73 -30.31 -35.51 7.74
N ASP A 74 -29.65 -34.35 7.61
CA ASP A 74 -30.17 -33.20 6.86
C ASP A 74 -30.09 -33.44 5.34
N MET A 75 -29.06 -34.15 4.88
CA MET A 75 -28.95 -34.56 3.46
C MET A 75 -30.04 -35.56 3.07
N GLU A 76 -30.33 -36.54 3.91
CA GLU A 76 -31.41 -37.51 3.70
C GLU A 76 -32.80 -36.84 3.72
N ALA A 77 -33.01 -35.88 4.62
CA ALA A 77 -34.25 -35.10 4.70
C ALA A 77 -34.53 -34.26 3.44
N MET A 78 -33.52 -33.99 2.62
CA MET A 78 -33.67 -33.21 1.38
C MET A 78 -34.40 -34.00 0.27
N TYR A 79 -34.41 -35.34 0.33
CA TYR A 79 -35.08 -36.22 -0.64
C TYR A 79 -36.60 -36.34 -0.40
N LEU A 80 -37.28 -35.19 -0.33
CA LEU A 80 -38.72 -35.10 -0.08
C LEU A 80 -39.57 -35.93 -1.05
N SER A 81 -39.20 -36.00 -2.33
CA SER A 81 -39.91 -36.82 -3.32
C SER A 81 -39.84 -38.32 -3.00
N ARG A 82 -38.69 -38.81 -2.52
CA ARG A 82 -38.49 -40.22 -2.13
C ARG A 82 -39.26 -40.52 -0.84
N ILE A 83 -39.23 -39.60 0.13
CA ILE A 83 -39.99 -39.69 1.38
C ILE A 83 -41.50 -39.70 1.12
N LEU A 84 -42.02 -38.86 0.22
CA LEU A 84 -43.45 -38.84 -0.11
C LEU A 84 -43.90 -40.14 -0.78
N LEU A 85 -43.10 -40.69 -1.70
CA LEU A 85 -43.40 -41.98 -2.32
C LEU A 85 -43.37 -43.14 -1.31
N PHE A 86 -42.49 -43.08 -0.30
CA PHE A 86 -42.49 -44.04 0.80
C PHE A 86 -43.77 -43.97 1.63
N VAL A 87 -44.24 -42.76 1.95
CA VAL A 87 -45.48 -42.57 2.73
C VAL A 87 -46.73 -42.96 1.93
N GLU A 88 -46.74 -42.76 0.61
CA GLU A 88 -47.88 -43.07 -0.26
C GLU A 88 -48.02 -44.57 -0.58
N ASN A 89 -46.91 -45.32 -0.62
CA ASN A 89 -46.92 -46.76 -0.84
C ASN A 89 -47.06 -47.52 0.49
N ALA A 90 -48.29 -47.93 0.83
CA ALA A 90 -48.64 -48.62 2.07
C ALA A 90 -47.99 -50.00 2.29
N ASP A 91 -47.29 -50.55 1.28
CA ASP A 91 -46.65 -51.87 1.34
C ASP A 91 -45.21 -51.82 1.88
N GLY A 92 -44.63 -50.65 2.15
CA GLY A 92 -43.34 -50.52 2.87
C GLY A 92 -42.13 -51.16 2.19
N ASP A 93 -42.24 -51.56 0.92
CA ASP A 93 -41.26 -52.40 0.22
C ASP A 93 -40.20 -51.59 -0.54
N LEU A 94 -39.86 -50.39 -0.05
CA LEU A 94 -38.70 -49.66 -0.53
C LEU A 94 -37.47 -50.12 0.26
N PRO A 95 -36.39 -50.55 -0.42
CA PRO A 95 -35.18 -50.97 0.25
C PRO A 95 -34.63 -49.78 1.08
N GLU A 96 -34.55 -49.95 2.41
CA GLU A 96 -33.97 -48.99 3.36
C GLU A 96 -32.60 -48.46 2.92
N ALA A 97 -31.85 -49.27 2.17
CA ALA A 97 -30.56 -48.91 1.59
C ALA A 97 -30.62 -47.79 0.54
N ASP A 98 -31.76 -47.57 -0.12
CA ASP A 98 -31.93 -46.52 -1.13
C ASP A 98 -32.40 -45.19 -0.51
N LEU A 99 -32.86 -45.20 0.75
CA LEU A 99 -33.29 -43.99 1.47
C LEU A 99 -32.11 -43.19 2.04
N HIS A 100 -30.98 -43.85 2.33
CA HIS A 100 -29.75 -43.22 2.83
C HIS A 100 -28.75 -42.86 1.73
N ASP A 101 -29.06 -43.13 0.45
CA ASP A 101 -28.17 -42.78 -0.66
C ASP A 101 -28.28 -41.27 -0.97
N HIS A 102 -27.34 -40.50 -0.42
CA HIS A 102 -27.26 -39.03 -0.54
C HIS A 102 -26.12 -38.53 -1.43
N GLU A 103 -25.41 -39.42 -2.12
CA GLU A 103 -24.26 -39.11 -2.98
C GLU A 103 -24.56 -37.99 -4.01
N GLU A 104 -25.74 -38.01 -4.65
CA GLU A 104 -26.09 -36.99 -5.65
C GLU A 104 -26.21 -35.58 -5.05
N VAL A 105 -26.74 -35.47 -3.82
CA VAL A 105 -26.90 -34.18 -3.11
C VAL A 105 -25.54 -33.71 -2.59
N GLU A 106 -24.72 -34.62 -2.08
CA GLU A 106 -23.35 -34.35 -1.63
C GLU A 106 -22.52 -33.74 -2.78
N VAL A 107 -22.51 -34.38 -3.96
CA VAL A 107 -21.78 -33.88 -5.13
C VAL A 107 -22.26 -32.49 -5.57
N ILE A 108 -23.58 -32.23 -5.49
CA ILE A 108 -24.13 -30.91 -5.83
C ILE A 108 -23.70 -29.87 -4.80
N LEU A 109 -23.84 -30.14 -3.50
CA LEU A 109 -23.44 -29.21 -2.45
C LEU A 109 -21.94 -28.93 -2.50
N GLU A 110 -21.10 -29.95 -2.70
CA GLU A 110 -19.65 -29.78 -2.82
C GLU A 110 -19.28 -28.89 -4.00
N SER A 111 -19.97 -29.03 -5.14
CA SER A 111 -19.77 -28.14 -6.30
C SER A 111 -20.12 -26.67 -5.99
N TYR A 112 -21.16 -26.43 -5.18
CA TYR A 112 -21.54 -25.09 -4.74
C TYR A 112 -20.56 -24.53 -3.71
N LEU A 113 -20.12 -25.33 -2.74
CA LEU A 113 -19.07 -24.96 -1.78
C LEU A 113 -17.78 -24.58 -2.50
N GLN A 114 -17.39 -25.36 -3.52
CA GLN A 114 -16.21 -25.05 -4.32
C GLN A 114 -16.37 -23.73 -5.09
N GLU A 115 -17.56 -23.44 -5.64
CA GLU A 115 -17.85 -22.17 -6.30
C GLU A 115 -17.76 -20.99 -5.31
N VAL A 116 -18.42 -21.11 -4.16
CA VAL A 116 -18.44 -20.06 -3.11
C VAL A 116 -17.03 -19.83 -2.57
N GLY A 117 -16.26 -20.87 -2.26
CA GLY A 117 -14.88 -20.76 -1.82
C GLY A 117 -13.97 -20.08 -2.86
N ALA A 118 -14.19 -20.34 -4.15
CA ALA A 118 -13.49 -19.62 -5.22
C ALA A 118 -13.85 -18.12 -5.21
N THR A 119 -15.11 -17.76 -4.93
CA THR A 119 -15.52 -16.35 -4.81
C THR A 119 -14.87 -15.66 -3.61
N VAL A 120 -14.79 -16.34 -2.46
CA VAL A 120 -14.16 -15.82 -1.23
C VAL A 120 -12.68 -15.52 -1.49
N ALA A 121 -11.95 -16.46 -2.10
CA ALA A 121 -10.54 -16.28 -2.42
C ALA A 121 -10.30 -15.06 -3.34
N GLU A 122 -11.18 -14.80 -4.33
CA GLU A 122 -11.06 -13.63 -5.18
C GLU A 122 -11.36 -12.32 -4.41
N LEU A 123 -12.39 -12.32 -3.55
CA LEU A 123 -12.74 -11.17 -2.71
C LEU A 123 -11.62 -10.83 -1.70
N GLU A 124 -10.91 -11.83 -1.18
CA GLU A 124 -9.72 -11.64 -0.35
C GLU A 124 -8.59 -10.95 -1.13
N VAL A 125 -8.31 -11.43 -2.35
CA VAL A 125 -7.31 -10.81 -3.24
C VAL A 125 -7.68 -9.36 -3.55
N LEU A 126 -8.96 -9.09 -3.80
CA LEU A 126 -9.45 -7.75 -4.06
C LEU A 126 -9.30 -6.83 -2.83
N THR A 127 -9.61 -7.34 -1.63
CA THR A 127 -9.43 -6.62 -0.37
C THR A 127 -7.95 -6.28 -0.16
N TYR A 128 -7.05 -7.23 -0.41
CA TYR A 128 -5.61 -7.00 -0.35
C TYR A 128 -5.16 -5.91 -1.34
N ALA A 129 -5.68 -5.93 -2.57
CA ALA A 129 -5.38 -4.90 -3.57
C ALA A 129 -5.82 -3.50 -3.10
N ILE A 130 -7.02 -3.38 -2.53
CA ILE A 130 -7.52 -2.11 -1.96
C ILE A 130 -6.63 -1.64 -0.81
N GLU A 131 -6.29 -2.50 0.14
CA GLU A 131 -5.43 -2.15 1.27
C GLU A 131 -4.01 -1.75 0.84
N GLY A 132 -3.46 -2.41 -0.18
CA GLY A 132 -2.20 -2.03 -0.80
C GLY A 132 -2.26 -0.61 -1.39
N THR A 133 -3.36 -0.25 -2.06
CA THR A 133 -3.53 1.11 -2.58
C THR A 133 -3.79 2.15 -1.51
N GLU A 134 -4.51 1.82 -0.43
CA GLU A 134 -4.71 2.71 0.72
C GLU A 134 -3.37 3.10 1.35
N LYS A 135 -2.50 2.11 1.57
CA LYS A 135 -1.13 2.31 2.07
C LYS A 135 -0.28 3.12 1.08
N PHE A 136 -0.43 2.90 -0.22
CA PHE A 136 0.27 3.69 -1.23
C PHE A 136 -0.16 5.16 -1.22
N VAL A 137 -1.47 5.41 -1.11
CA VAL A 137 -2.04 6.76 -1.09
C VAL A 137 -1.65 7.49 0.18
N SER A 138 -1.71 6.84 1.34
CA SER A 138 -1.27 7.44 2.61
C SER A 138 0.21 7.81 2.58
N PHE A 139 1.07 6.91 2.11
CA PHE A 139 2.50 7.20 1.93
C PHE A 139 2.75 8.41 1.01
N ARG A 140 2.03 8.49 -0.10
CA ARG A 140 2.14 9.62 -1.04
C ARG A 140 1.67 10.93 -0.42
N LEU A 141 0.56 10.89 0.32
CA LEU A 141 0.03 12.06 1.02
C LEU A 141 1.01 12.56 2.09
N ASP A 142 1.59 11.65 2.86
CA ASP A 142 2.56 11.98 3.90
C ASP A 142 3.82 12.60 3.30
N SER A 143 4.34 12.02 2.22
CA SER A 143 5.48 12.59 1.48
C SER A 143 5.18 14.00 0.95
N ALA A 144 3.98 14.21 0.38
CA ALA A 144 3.56 15.51 -0.12
C ALA A 144 3.40 16.54 1.00
N GLN A 145 2.77 16.17 2.12
CA GLN A 145 2.64 17.01 3.30
C GLN A 145 4.03 17.36 3.87
N ASN A 146 4.94 16.39 3.92
CA ASN A 146 6.30 16.61 4.41
C ASN A 146 7.05 17.62 3.52
N ARG A 147 6.87 17.54 2.19
CA ARG A 147 7.44 18.53 1.26
C ARG A 147 6.86 19.94 1.47
N LEU A 148 5.55 20.04 1.72
CA LEU A 148 4.89 21.32 1.98
C LEU A 148 5.29 21.91 3.34
N LYS A 149 5.39 21.09 4.38
CA LYS A 149 5.89 21.49 5.71
C LYS A 149 7.32 21.99 5.62
N ALA A 150 8.19 21.27 4.90
CA ALA A 150 9.56 21.69 4.67
C ALA A 150 9.64 23.05 3.94
N ARG A 151 8.92 23.22 2.82
CA ARG A 151 8.93 24.48 2.07
C ARG A 151 8.36 25.65 2.87
N ARG A 152 7.26 25.42 3.61
CA ARG A 152 6.65 26.45 4.46
C ARG A 152 7.56 26.85 5.63
N GLY A 153 8.32 25.91 6.19
CA GLY A 153 9.33 26.18 7.21
C GLY A 153 10.36 27.21 6.74
N VAL A 154 10.89 27.04 5.52
CA VAL A 154 11.87 27.97 4.92
C VAL A 154 11.28 29.37 4.70
N LEU A 155 10.07 29.45 4.14
CA LEU A 155 9.42 30.74 3.86
C LEU A 155 9.06 31.49 5.15
N THR A 156 8.62 30.78 6.19
CA THR A 156 8.27 31.41 7.47
C THR A 156 9.52 31.88 8.21
N ALA A 157 10.60 31.07 8.20
CA ALA A 157 11.88 31.46 8.77
C ALA A 157 12.44 32.72 8.09
N SER A 158 12.51 32.75 6.75
CA SER A 158 12.97 33.92 6.00
C SER A 158 12.11 35.16 6.23
N ALA A 159 10.78 35.03 6.25
CA ALA A 159 9.88 36.14 6.55
C ALA A 159 10.07 36.70 7.98
N THR A 160 10.35 35.83 8.95
CA THR A 160 10.59 36.24 10.35
C THR A 160 11.90 37.03 10.46
N THR A 161 12.95 36.57 9.79
CA THR A 161 14.25 37.27 9.78
C THR A 161 14.15 38.62 9.06
N LEU A 162 13.42 38.70 7.95
CA LEU A 162 13.13 39.97 7.27
C LEU A 162 12.29 40.91 8.14
N GLY A 163 11.32 40.38 8.89
CA GLY A 163 10.50 41.14 9.83
C GLY A 163 11.33 41.78 10.95
N LEU A 164 12.27 41.04 11.54
CA LEU A 164 13.23 41.57 12.52
C LEU A 164 14.12 42.66 11.90
N GLY A 165 14.65 42.44 10.69
CA GLY A 165 15.43 43.46 9.97
C GLY A 165 14.63 44.74 9.72
N ASN A 166 13.36 44.61 9.33
CA ASN A 166 12.47 45.74 9.13
C ASN A 166 12.17 46.48 10.45
N LEU A 167 12.05 45.77 11.58
CA LEU A 167 11.88 46.41 12.90
C LEU A 167 13.06 47.35 13.23
N PHE A 168 14.30 46.92 12.97
CA PHE A 168 15.47 47.77 13.18
C PHE A 168 15.49 48.98 12.23
N LEU A 169 15.17 48.78 10.95
CA LEU A 169 15.05 49.89 9.98
C LEU A 169 13.99 50.91 10.41
N ASN A 170 12.84 50.45 10.91
CA ASN A 170 11.78 51.34 11.39
C ASN A 170 12.18 52.07 12.67
N LEU A 171 12.89 51.42 13.60
CA LEU A 171 13.35 52.05 14.84
C LEU A 171 14.33 53.21 14.58
N PHE A 172 15.28 53.03 13.65
CA PHE A 172 16.25 54.07 13.28
C PHE A 172 15.73 55.04 12.20
N GLY A 173 14.69 54.65 11.46
CA GLY A 173 13.99 55.51 10.50
C GLY A 173 13.02 56.51 11.16
N MET A 174 12.75 56.35 12.47
CA MET A 174 12.03 57.34 13.25
C MET A 174 12.92 58.58 13.44
N ASN A 175 12.35 59.76 13.14
CA ASN A 175 12.98 61.08 13.24
C ASN A 175 13.33 61.42 14.70
N LEU A 176 14.41 60.84 15.21
CA LEU A 176 14.95 61.09 16.54
C LEU A 176 16.00 62.20 16.44
N PRO A 177 15.83 63.33 17.15
CA PRO A 177 16.83 64.40 17.14
C PRO A 177 18.16 63.86 17.67
N ALA A 178 19.25 64.17 16.96
CA ALA A 178 20.60 63.59 17.11
C ALA A 178 21.32 63.95 18.44
N THR A 179 20.59 64.23 19.52
CA THR A 179 21.14 64.71 20.79
C THR A 179 21.81 63.60 21.62
N ILE A 180 21.72 62.33 21.23
CA ILE A 180 22.36 61.21 21.95
C ILE A 180 23.79 60.92 21.47
N PHE A 181 24.20 61.42 20.31
CA PHE A 181 25.55 61.20 19.76
C PHE A 181 26.55 62.30 20.14
N VAL A 182 26.10 63.34 20.87
CA VAL A 182 26.88 64.54 21.22
C VAL A 182 27.57 64.46 22.59
N SER A 183 27.29 63.49 23.46
CA SER A 183 27.75 63.58 24.86
C SER A 183 29.09 62.91 25.22
N SER A 184 29.89 62.43 24.26
CA SER A 184 31.22 61.88 24.61
C SER A 184 32.19 61.83 23.42
N ALA A 185 32.73 62.99 23.02
CA ALA A 185 34.05 63.11 22.40
C ALA A 185 34.43 64.60 22.31
N ASP A 186 35.33 65.04 23.18
CA ASP A 186 36.00 66.35 23.16
C ASP A 186 37.04 66.45 22.03
N ASP A 187 36.73 65.99 20.82
CA ASP A 187 37.61 66.12 19.65
C ASP A 187 36.81 66.75 18.48
N GLU A 188 37.01 68.05 18.30
CA GLU A 188 36.63 68.84 17.13
C GLU A 188 37.24 68.19 15.89
N ASP A 189 36.41 67.52 15.07
CA ASP A 189 36.62 67.18 13.63
C ASP A 189 35.73 66.02 13.15
N SER A 190 34.84 65.45 13.99
CA SER A 190 34.08 64.23 13.62
C SER A 190 32.56 64.29 13.79
N GLU A 191 31.93 65.46 13.59
CA GLU A 191 30.48 65.66 13.79
C GLU A 191 29.56 64.71 13.01
N ASN A 192 30.05 64.00 11.98
CA ASN A 192 29.28 63.01 11.23
C ASN A 192 29.81 61.57 11.37
N THR A 193 31.02 61.38 11.89
CA THR A 193 31.71 60.08 11.84
C THR A 193 31.09 59.07 12.80
N GLY A 194 30.68 59.50 14.00
CA GLY A 194 30.04 58.64 15.00
C GLY A 194 28.71 58.03 14.53
N PHE A 195 27.90 58.81 13.81
CA PHE A 195 26.64 58.35 13.24
C PHE A 195 26.85 57.26 12.18
N TRP A 196 27.76 57.48 11.22
CA TRP A 196 28.07 56.50 10.17
C TRP A 196 28.73 55.24 10.74
N VAL A 197 29.54 55.36 11.79
CA VAL A 197 30.14 54.20 12.48
C VAL A 197 29.08 53.40 13.24
N ALA A 198 28.19 54.05 13.99
CA ALA A 198 27.11 53.37 14.70
C ALA A 198 26.11 52.71 13.72
N ALA A 199 25.68 53.43 12.68
CA ALA A 199 24.83 52.90 11.63
C ALA A 199 25.50 51.75 10.86
N GLY A 200 26.81 51.88 10.57
CA GLY A 200 27.63 50.83 9.97
C GLY A 200 27.70 49.58 10.83
N CYS A 201 28.01 49.72 12.13
CA CYS A 201 28.08 48.59 13.06
C CYS A 201 26.72 47.89 13.22
N ILE A 202 25.61 48.63 13.31
CA ILE A 202 24.27 48.05 13.44
C ILE A 202 23.85 47.34 12.14
N THR A 203 24.09 47.94 10.98
CA THR A 203 23.80 47.32 9.68
C THR A 203 24.65 46.08 9.43
N LEU A 204 25.93 46.10 9.85
CA LEU A 204 26.83 44.95 9.83
C LEU A 204 26.37 43.85 10.80
N LEU A 205 25.91 44.19 12.01
CA LEU A 205 25.38 43.21 12.97
C LEU A 205 24.07 42.56 12.46
N VAL A 206 23.16 43.35 11.90
CA VAL A 206 21.89 42.86 11.32
C VAL A 206 22.14 42.00 10.09
N THR A 207 23.04 42.41 9.20
CA THR A 207 23.42 41.61 8.03
C THR A 207 24.20 40.36 8.41
N ALA A 208 25.08 40.41 9.41
CA ALA A 208 25.76 39.24 9.96
C ALA A 208 24.77 38.27 10.62
N LEU A 209 23.75 38.76 11.33
CA LEU A 209 22.71 37.92 11.91
C LEU A 209 21.80 37.31 10.84
N LEU A 210 21.47 38.05 9.77
CA LEU A 210 20.78 37.54 8.59
C LEU A 210 21.58 36.45 7.87
N LEU A 211 22.88 36.65 7.66
CA LEU A 211 23.76 35.66 7.03
C LEU A 211 24.04 34.48 7.94
N PHE A 212 24.13 34.69 9.25
CA PHE A 212 24.28 33.61 10.22
C PHE A 212 23.00 32.79 10.30
N VAL A 213 21.80 33.39 10.33
CA VAL A 213 20.54 32.64 10.36
C VAL A 213 20.29 31.93 9.01
N ASN A 214 20.44 32.63 7.88
CA ASN A 214 20.25 32.02 6.56
C ASN A 214 21.38 31.04 6.21
N GLY A 215 22.59 31.27 6.70
CA GLY A 215 23.77 30.43 6.49
C GLY A 215 23.81 29.22 7.40
N TRP A 216 23.46 29.36 8.69
CA TRP A 216 23.24 28.25 9.62
C TRP A 216 22.09 27.37 9.15
N PHE A 217 20.99 27.99 8.70
CA PHE A 217 19.87 27.27 8.11
C PHE A 217 20.21 26.68 6.73
N GLY A 218 21.10 27.31 5.97
CA GLY A 218 21.60 26.87 4.66
C GLY A 218 22.60 25.71 4.74
N LEU A 219 23.51 25.74 5.72
CA LEU A 219 24.46 24.66 6.05
C LEU A 219 23.72 23.46 6.64
N TRP A 220 22.78 23.70 7.56
CA TRP A 220 21.87 22.67 8.05
C TRP A 220 21.00 22.11 6.92
N GLN A 221 20.55 22.95 5.99
CA GLN A 221 19.86 22.48 4.78
C GLN A 221 20.76 21.64 3.90
N LEU A 222 21.98 22.04 3.54
CA LEU A 222 22.80 21.25 2.62
C LEU A 222 23.09 19.84 3.15
N GLU A 223 23.40 19.71 4.44
CA GLU A 223 23.68 18.41 5.06
C GLU A 223 22.41 17.56 5.26
N THR A 224 21.25 18.17 5.55
CA THR A 224 19.98 17.43 5.76
C THR A 224 19.15 17.23 4.49
N TRP A 225 19.15 18.16 3.53
CA TRP A 225 18.46 18.04 2.24
C TRP A 225 19.10 16.97 1.36
N PHE A 226 20.44 16.96 1.22
CA PHE A 226 21.12 15.90 0.46
C PHE A 226 20.93 14.54 1.13
N GLY A 227 21.02 14.46 2.46
CA GLY A 227 20.87 13.20 3.20
C GLY A 227 19.45 12.63 3.22
N THR A 228 18.41 13.47 3.23
CA THR A 228 17.03 13.01 3.52
C THR A 228 16.08 13.08 2.32
N CYS A 229 16.30 13.98 1.35
CA CYS A 229 15.39 14.15 0.20
C CYS A 229 15.82 13.39 -1.06
N TRP A 230 17.10 13.05 -1.21
CA TRP A 230 17.61 12.31 -2.37
C TRP A 230 18.19 10.93 -2.00
N GLY A 231 18.77 10.77 -0.81
CA GLY A 231 19.44 9.51 -0.45
C GLY A 231 18.54 8.34 -0.06
N LYS A 232 17.28 8.56 0.38
CA LYS A 232 16.46 7.49 0.99
C LYS A 232 15.15 7.16 0.26
N SER A 233 14.70 8.03 -0.65
CA SER A 233 13.46 7.84 -1.39
C SER A 233 13.63 6.91 -2.59
N ASP A 234 14.77 6.99 -3.29
CA ASP A 234 15.00 6.18 -4.50
C ASP A 234 15.26 4.71 -4.16
N GLU A 235 15.97 4.42 -3.06
CA GLU A 235 16.16 3.05 -2.56
C GLU A 235 14.85 2.44 -2.05
N ALA A 236 14.01 3.21 -1.36
CA ALA A 236 12.70 2.74 -0.92
C ALA A 236 11.77 2.44 -2.11
N HIS A 237 11.80 3.24 -3.18
CA HIS A 237 11.01 3.01 -4.39
C HIS A 237 11.55 1.84 -5.24
N ALA A 238 12.87 1.68 -5.35
CA ALA A 238 13.50 0.56 -6.05
C ALA A 238 13.27 -0.78 -5.31
N GLN A 239 13.36 -0.78 -3.97
CA GLN A 239 13.17 -1.96 -3.15
C GLN A 239 11.70 -2.41 -3.13
N LEU A 240 10.72 -1.49 -3.07
CA LEU A 240 9.30 -1.83 -3.16
C LEU A 240 8.89 -2.30 -4.57
N GLY A 241 9.48 -1.70 -5.62
CA GLY A 241 9.30 -2.15 -7.01
C GLY A 241 9.84 -3.56 -7.23
N GLY A 242 11.01 -3.87 -6.68
CA GLY A 242 11.60 -5.21 -6.69
C GLY A 242 10.78 -6.24 -5.90
N GLN A 243 10.28 -5.87 -4.71
CA GLN A 243 9.44 -6.76 -3.89
C GLN A 243 8.07 -7.03 -4.52
N LEU A 244 7.43 -6.03 -5.14
CA LEU A 244 6.16 -6.22 -5.87
C LEU A 244 6.35 -7.05 -7.15
N GLY A 245 7.48 -6.89 -7.86
CA GLY A 245 7.83 -7.73 -9.01
C GLY A 245 8.10 -9.19 -8.62
N GLN A 246 8.76 -9.42 -7.49
CA GLN A 246 8.99 -10.76 -6.96
C GLN A 246 7.69 -11.40 -6.44
N LEU A 247 6.81 -10.66 -5.76
CA LEU A 247 5.48 -11.17 -5.35
C LEU A 247 4.58 -11.51 -6.53
N GLY A 248 4.68 -10.79 -7.65
CA GLY A 248 4.00 -11.13 -8.90
C GLY A 248 4.59 -12.38 -9.60
N ALA A 249 5.91 -12.53 -9.58
CA ALA A 249 6.60 -13.66 -10.21
C ALA A 249 6.53 -14.97 -9.40
N THR A 250 6.58 -14.89 -8.06
CA THR A 250 6.57 -16.08 -7.19
C THR A 250 5.17 -16.62 -6.95
N LYS A 251 4.13 -15.79 -7.06
CA LYS A 251 2.72 -16.24 -6.94
C LYS A 251 2.05 -16.56 -8.28
N GLY A 252 2.62 -16.09 -9.40
CA GLY A 252 2.20 -16.48 -10.76
C GLY A 252 2.76 -17.82 -11.27
N GLY A 253 3.76 -18.40 -10.58
CA GLY A 253 4.36 -19.70 -10.91
C GLY A 253 3.72 -20.91 -10.25
N ALA A 254 2.85 -20.71 -9.26
CA ALA A 254 2.14 -21.78 -8.57
C ALA A 254 0.71 -21.94 -9.12
N ARG A 255 0.58 -22.17 -10.43
CA ARG A 255 -0.59 -22.91 -10.93
C ARG A 255 -0.38 -24.36 -10.56
N VAL A 256 -1.14 -24.82 -9.59
CA VAL A 256 -1.29 -26.23 -9.21
C VAL A 256 -1.63 -27.01 -10.48
N ALA A 257 -0.68 -27.80 -10.96
CA ALA A 257 -0.93 -28.84 -11.95
C ALA A 257 -1.61 -30.00 -11.20
N VAL A 258 -2.91 -30.16 -11.38
CA VAL A 258 -3.64 -31.37 -10.99
C VAL A 258 -3.26 -32.48 -11.99
N PRO A 259 -2.81 -33.66 -11.55
CA PRO A 259 -2.46 -34.74 -12.46
C PRO A 259 -3.69 -35.54 -12.88
N GLY A 260 -3.93 -35.59 -14.20
CA GLY A 260 -4.47 -36.75 -14.91
C GLY A 260 -5.99 -36.81 -15.14
N THR A 261 -6.39 -36.74 -16.40
CA THR A 261 -7.13 -37.83 -17.07
C THR A 261 -6.88 -37.79 -18.58
N SER A 262 -6.47 -38.93 -19.10
CA SER A 262 -6.27 -39.24 -20.52
C SER A 262 -7.60 -39.35 -21.25
N ALA A 263 -7.78 -38.64 -22.36
CA ALA A 263 -8.46 -39.17 -23.55
C ALA A 263 -8.35 -38.22 -24.76
N ALA A 264 -7.73 -38.75 -25.82
CA ALA A 264 -8.12 -38.66 -27.23
C ALA A 264 -8.26 -37.28 -27.94
N GLY A 265 -7.33 -37.07 -28.89
CA GLY A 265 -7.71 -36.75 -30.27
C GLY A 265 -7.50 -35.31 -30.75
N ALA A 266 -6.40 -35.08 -31.49
CA ALA A 266 -6.38 -34.51 -32.86
C ALA A 266 -5.12 -33.64 -33.15
N VAL A 267 -4.23 -34.25 -33.94
CA VAL A 267 -3.44 -33.75 -35.10
C VAL A 267 -2.69 -32.39 -35.01
N PRO A 268 -1.37 -32.36 -35.34
CA PRO A 268 -0.53 -31.17 -35.25
C PRO A 268 -0.51 -30.35 -36.55
N VAL A 269 -0.40 -29.02 -36.45
CA VAL A 269 0.00 -28.14 -37.56
C VAL A 269 1.38 -27.58 -37.28
N THR A 270 2.26 -27.90 -38.21
CA THR A 270 3.65 -27.49 -38.35
C THR A 270 3.78 -26.01 -38.71
N SER A 271 4.75 -25.32 -38.11
CA SER A 271 5.49 -24.27 -38.81
C SER A 271 6.94 -24.25 -38.33
N VAL A 272 7.79 -24.74 -39.23
CA VAL A 272 9.24 -24.64 -39.24
C VAL A 272 9.65 -23.18 -39.34
N THR A 273 10.55 -22.70 -38.48
CA THR A 273 11.77 -22.03 -38.97
C THR A 273 12.90 -22.04 -37.95
N SER A 274 14.03 -22.49 -38.46
CA SER A 274 15.35 -22.66 -37.88
C SER A 274 15.99 -21.40 -37.31
N ALA A 275 16.71 -21.55 -36.20
CA ALA A 275 18.06 -21.03 -36.06
C ALA A 275 18.88 -22.00 -35.19
N ALA A 276 19.89 -22.60 -35.81
CA ALA A 276 20.81 -23.55 -35.20
C ALA A 276 21.90 -22.82 -34.40
N SER A 277 22.33 -23.42 -33.29
CA SER A 277 23.70 -23.33 -32.75
C SER A 277 23.92 -24.49 -31.77
N THR A 278 24.45 -25.59 -32.29
CA THR A 278 25.21 -26.66 -31.59
C THR A 278 26.45 -26.01 -30.92
N THR A 279 27.06 -26.43 -29.82
CA THR A 279 27.25 -27.72 -29.13
C THR A 279 27.90 -27.38 -27.76
N THR A 280 27.72 -28.22 -26.74
CA THR A 280 28.80 -28.87 -25.94
C THR A 280 28.36 -29.15 -24.51
N ALA A 281 28.49 -30.43 -24.15
CA ALA A 281 28.11 -31.06 -22.90
C ALA A 281 29.06 -30.71 -21.73
N ALA A 282 28.47 -30.59 -20.54
CA ALA A 282 29.10 -30.80 -19.22
C ALA A 282 27.94 -31.11 -18.25
N VAL A 283 27.69 -32.38 -17.89
CA VAL A 283 28.23 -33.04 -16.68
C VAL A 283 28.01 -32.21 -15.41
N GLU A 284 26.95 -32.61 -14.68
CA GLU A 284 26.92 -32.78 -13.22
C GLU A 284 27.27 -31.58 -12.31
N ARG A 285 26.26 -31.09 -11.56
CA ARG A 285 26.26 -31.01 -10.07
C ARG A 285 25.07 -30.21 -9.55
N THR A 286 24.26 -30.88 -8.75
CA THR A 286 23.35 -30.29 -7.74
C THR A 286 24.11 -29.34 -6.81
N PRO A 287 23.64 -28.10 -6.57
CA PRO A 287 24.16 -27.29 -5.47
C PRO A 287 23.52 -27.66 -4.12
N PRO A 288 24.25 -27.48 -3.00
CA PRO A 288 23.97 -28.14 -1.72
C PRO A 288 22.94 -27.43 -0.84
N ILE A 289 22.29 -28.22 -0.01
CA ILE A 289 21.46 -27.83 1.14
C ILE A 289 22.36 -27.08 2.15
N THR A 290 22.05 -25.82 2.44
CA THR A 290 22.65 -25.06 3.55
C THR A 290 21.89 -25.32 4.87
N PRO A 291 22.58 -25.61 5.99
CA PRO A 291 21.94 -25.78 7.30
C PRO A 291 21.48 -24.44 7.92
N PRO A 292 20.55 -24.47 8.90
CA PRO A 292 19.94 -23.28 9.47
C PRO A 292 20.91 -22.46 10.34
N ILE A 293 20.83 -21.14 10.18
CA ILE A 293 21.57 -20.12 10.92
C ILE A 293 21.00 -20.05 12.35
N THR A 294 21.83 -20.34 13.35
CA THR A 294 21.54 -20.12 14.77
C THR A 294 21.75 -18.65 15.16
N PRO A 295 20.89 -18.06 16.02
CA PRO A 295 21.04 -16.68 16.45
C PRO A 295 22.21 -16.49 17.44
N PRO A 296 22.87 -15.31 17.45
CA PRO A 296 24.01 -15.02 18.32
C PRO A 296 23.62 -14.84 19.79
N PRO A 297 24.50 -15.17 20.75
CA PRO A 297 24.23 -15.06 22.18
C PRO A 297 24.20 -13.60 22.69
N PRO A 298 23.43 -13.29 23.75
CA PRO A 298 23.31 -11.95 24.31
C PRO A 298 24.60 -11.49 25.04
N PRO A 299 24.86 -10.17 25.11
CA PRO A 299 26.08 -9.62 25.69
C PRO A 299 26.16 -9.83 27.21
N ARG A 300 27.32 -10.30 27.69
CA ARG A 300 27.64 -10.44 29.12
C ARG A 300 27.66 -9.06 29.79
N ARG A 301 26.85 -8.91 30.85
CA ARG A 301 26.98 -7.85 31.87
C ARG A 301 28.40 -7.88 32.44
N GLN A 302 29.19 -6.83 32.19
CA GLN A 302 30.36 -6.55 33.01
C GLN A 302 29.89 -5.90 34.31
N SER A 303 30.15 -6.57 35.44
CA SER A 303 30.01 -5.99 36.77
C SER A 303 31.08 -4.91 36.92
N ARG A 304 30.65 -3.67 37.10
CA ARG A 304 31.54 -2.57 37.49
C ARG A 304 31.59 -2.56 39.02
N ASN A 305 32.74 -2.94 39.56
CA ASN A 305 33.19 -2.49 40.88
C ASN A 305 33.55 -1.01 40.80
#